data_AF-A0A6M5Z0Y4-F1
#
_entry.id   AF-A0A6M5Z0Y4-F1
#
_cell.length_a   1.000
_cell.length_b   1.000
_cell.length_c   1.000
_cell.angle_alpha   90.00
_cell.angle_beta   90.00
_cell.angle_gamma   90.00
#
_symmetry.space_group_name_H-M   'P 1'
#
loop_
_entity.id
_entity.type
_entity.pdbx_description
1 polymer ?
#
loop_
_entity_poly.entity_id
_entity_poly.type
_entity_poly.pdbx_seq_one_letter_code
_entity_poly.pdbx_strand_id
1 'polypeptide(L)'
;MAVKPPKAFDVWFVAANTVYKAVPYNVVADWTQQGRLAAADQVRPAGTEAAWVPVAKHDLFSDYLPRATATRAPRPAAPRARSCDGGNDRGAVDATEPAAAPVELPDPEPGPAVSRFEDDDEVDMIPLIDISMVLLVFFIIIQAAGALAPVDVPEMKYAGQLRDDPDAITITIEKLNAESVYYSVRVGPSAALPSRDLLPTPEAAIQALNEALSGVTRPPEVRIACRKDLPRERVYELRRELEPLRKKGIINSTVATVVEAPNQ
;
A
#
# COMPACT_ATOMS: atom_id res chain seq x y z
N MET A 1 -45.50 10.66 3.50
CA MET A 1 -44.85 11.55 2.51
C MET A 1 -43.36 11.33 2.62
N ALA A 2 -42.67 10.93 1.55
CA ALA A 2 -41.22 10.72 1.58
C ALA A 2 -40.53 12.08 1.75
N VAL A 3 -39.86 12.28 2.88
CA VAL A 3 -39.09 13.51 3.13
C VAL A 3 -37.91 13.50 2.16
N LYS A 4 -37.79 14.57 1.35
CA LYS A 4 -36.68 14.70 0.41
C LYS A 4 -35.37 14.71 1.20
N PRO A 5 -34.37 13.88 0.85
CA PRO A 5 -33.13 13.82 1.62
C PRO A 5 -32.41 15.18 1.59
N PRO A 6 -31.82 15.61 2.72
CA PRO A 6 -30.98 16.80 2.77
C PRO A 6 -29.85 16.73 1.73
N LYS A 7 -29.51 17.88 1.13
CA LYS A 7 -28.42 17.94 0.13
C LYS A 7 -27.03 17.75 0.75
N ALA A 8 -26.87 18.16 2.01
CA ALA A 8 -25.60 18.13 2.73
C ALA A 8 -25.81 17.85 4.23
N PHE A 9 -24.76 17.35 4.87
CA PHE A 9 -24.73 16.95 6.28
C PHE A 9 -23.51 17.54 6.97
N ASP A 10 -23.63 17.86 8.25
CA ASP A 10 -22.48 17.97 9.13
C ASP A 10 -22.14 16.57 9.66
N VAL A 11 -20.86 16.22 9.66
CA VAL A 11 -20.35 14.89 10.04
C VAL A 11 -19.34 15.07 11.18
N TRP A 12 -19.55 14.38 12.29
CA TRP A 12 -18.67 14.38 13.45
C TRP A 12 -18.04 13.00 13.62
N PHE A 13 -16.72 12.93 13.41
CA PHE A 13 -15.92 11.76 13.70
C PHE A 13 -15.65 11.72 15.20
N VAL A 14 -16.33 10.82 15.91
CA VAL A 14 -16.30 10.77 17.38
C VAL A 14 -14.91 10.37 17.89
N ALA A 15 -14.25 9.44 17.20
CA ALA A 15 -12.91 8.98 17.57
C ALA A 15 -11.84 10.07 17.43
N ALA A 16 -11.93 10.88 16.37
CA ALA A 16 -10.99 11.98 16.11
C ALA A 16 -11.42 13.31 16.75
N ASN A 17 -12.64 13.38 17.26
CA ASN A 17 -13.30 14.60 17.75
C ASN A 17 -13.30 15.76 16.74
N THR A 18 -13.48 15.46 15.44
CA THR A 18 -13.43 16.45 14.36
C THR A 18 -14.78 16.56 13.65
N VAL A 19 -15.23 17.79 13.39
CA VAL A 19 -16.50 18.08 12.71
C VAL A 19 -16.25 18.67 11.32
N TYR A 20 -16.75 17.99 10.29
CA TYR A 20 -16.81 18.47 8.91
C TYR A 20 -18.21 19.02 8.64
N LYS A 21 -18.29 20.26 8.14
CA LYS A 21 -19.57 20.94 7.89
C LYS A 21 -19.97 20.87 6.42
N ALA A 22 -21.27 20.82 6.17
CA ALA A 22 -21.85 20.90 4.82
C ALA A 22 -21.28 19.89 3.79
N VAL A 23 -20.97 18.67 4.24
CA VAL A 23 -20.50 17.58 3.39
C VAL A 23 -21.66 17.09 2.49
N PRO A 24 -21.51 17.03 1.16
CA PRO A 24 -22.56 16.58 0.26
C PRO A 24 -23.03 15.15 0.58
N TYR A 25 -24.33 14.87 0.42
CA TYR A 25 -24.93 13.56 0.73
C TYR A 25 -24.18 12.38 0.10
N ASN A 26 -23.82 12.49 -1.18
CA ASN A 26 -23.12 11.44 -1.92
C ASN A 26 -21.73 11.12 -1.34
N VAL A 27 -21.04 12.12 -0.77
CA VAL A 27 -19.74 11.93 -0.14
C VAL A 27 -19.90 11.20 1.20
N VAL A 28 -20.91 11.56 2.00
CA VAL A 28 -21.20 10.87 3.27
C VAL A 28 -21.62 9.41 3.03
N ALA A 29 -22.44 9.16 2.01
CA ALA A 29 -22.84 7.81 1.61
C ALA A 29 -21.62 6.97 1.19
N ASP A 30 -20.73 7.53 0.37
CA ASP A 30 -19.49 6.87 -0.07
C ASP A 30 -18.55 6.57 1.11
N TRP A 31 -18.35 7.51 2.03
CA TRP A 31 -17.56 7.29 3.25
C TRP A 31 -18.14 6.20 4.15
N THR A 32 -19.46 6.12 4.25
CA THR A 32 -20.15 5.06 5.01
C THR A 32 -19.93 3.70 4.35
N GLN A 33 -20.10 3.62 3.03
CA GLN A 33 -19.91 2.40 2.25
C GLN A 33 -18.47 1.89 2.27
N GLN A 34 -17.49 2.80 2.24
CA GLN A 34 -16.07 2.47 2.35
C GLN A 34 -15.63 2.11 3.78
N GLY A 35 -16.50 2.26 4.77
CA GLY A 35 -16.17 2.06 6.19
C GLY A 35 -15.22 3.12 6.76
N ARG A 36 -15.11 4.28 6.11
CA ARG A 36 -14.38 5.44 6.65
C ARG A 36 -15.17 6.12 7.76
N LEU A 37 -16.49 6.10 7.65
CA LEU A 37 -17.40 6.59 8.68
C LEU A 37 -17.87 5.41 9.54
N ALA A 38 -17.54 5.44 10.82
CA ALA A 38 -17.90 4.38 11.75
C ALA A 38 -19.37 4.46 12.14
N ALA A 39 -19.94 3.32 12.55
CA ALA A 39 -21.33 3.21 13.01
C ALA A 39 -21.66 4.15 14.20
N ALA A 40 -20.65 4.48 15.02
CA ALA A 40 -20.75 5.36 16.18
C ALA A 40 -20.57 6.85 15.85
N ASP A 41 -20.04 7.18 14.67
CA ASP A 41 -19.88 8.57 14.25
C ASP A 41 -21.25 9.23 14.10
N GLN A 42 -21.30 10.55 14.18
CA GLN A 42 -22.56 11.29 14.22
C GLN A 42 -22.74 12.15 12.98
N VAL A 43 -24.00 12.23 12.53
CA VAL A 43 -24.40 13.05 11.39
C VAL A 43 -25.63 13.86 11.73
N ARG A 44 -25.77 15.03 11.12
CA ARG A 44 -27.01 15.83 11.13
C ARG A 44 -27.14 16.63 9.82
N PRO A 45 -28.35 17.03 9.41
CA PRO A 45 -28.54 17.85 8.21
C PRO A 45 -27.82 19.20 8.34
N ALA A 46 -27.05 19.59 7.33
CA ALA A 46 -26.30 20.84 7.33
C ALA A 46 -27.24 22.05 7.40
N GLY A 47 -26.86 23.07 8.17
CA GLY A 47 -27.65 24.29 8.34
C GLY A 47 -28.89 24.12 9.23
N THR A 48 -29.02 22.99 9.93
CA THR A 48 -30.08 22.77 10.93
C THR A 48 -29.50 22.65 12.33
N GLU A 49 -30.25 23.07 13.34
CA GLU A 49 -29.93 22.85 14.75
C GLU A 49 -30.43 21.48 15.25
N ALA A 50 -30.64 20.53 14.33
CA ALA A 50 -31.04 19.18 14.68
C ALA A 50 -29.99 18.52 15.60
N ALA A 51 -30.48 17.66 16.49
CA ALA A 51 -29.61 16.85 17.34
C ALA A 51 -28.73 15.93 16.47
N TRP A 52 -27.51 15.68 16.94
CA TRP A 52 -26.59 14.74 16.31
C TRP A 52 -27.13 13.31 16.43
N VAL A 53 -27.15 12.58 15.32
CA VAL A 53 -27.66 11.21 15.26
C VAL A 53 -26.52 10.27 14.85
N PRO A 54 -26.29 9.15 15.57
CA PRO A 54 -25.32 8.15 15.15
C PRO A 54 -25.63 7.60 13.76
N VAL A 55 -24.61 7.39 12.93
CA VAL A 55 -24.73 6.90 11.55
C VAL A 55 -25.51 5.58 11.50
N ALA A 56 -25.31 4.69 12.47
CA ALA A 56 -26.03 3.42 12.57
C ALA A 56 -27.55 3.56 12.80
N LYS A 57 -28.00 4.68 13.35
CA LYS A 57 -29.41 4.96 13.65
C LYS A 57 -30.05 5.87 12.61
N HIS A 58 -29.28 6.37 11.64
CA HIS A 58 -29.76 7.31 10.66
C HIS A 58 -30.34 6.56 9.45
N ASP A 59 -31.64 6.74 9.19
CA ASP A 59 -32.41 5.98 8.18
C ASP A 59 -31.77 5.98 6.78
N LEU A 60 -31.12 7.07 6.39
CA LEU A 60 -30.46 7.18 5.08
C LEU A 60 -29.13 6.42 4.96
N PHE A 61 -28.48 6.11 6.08
CA PHE A 61 -27.10 5.59 6.08
C PHE A 61 -26.98 4.18 6.67
N SER A 62 -27.98 3.71 7.42
CA SER A 62 -27.98 2.37 8.04
C SER A 62 -27.75 1.23 7.04
N ASP A 63 -28.25 1.38 5.81
CA ASP A 63 -28.15 0.37 4.76
C ASP A 63 -26.76 0.29 4.10
N TYR A 64 -25.95 1.35 4.23
CA TYR A 64 -24.59 1.40 3.68
C TYR A 64 -23.55 0.82 4.64
N LEU A 65 -23.90 0.65 5.91
CA LEU A 65 -22.97 0.05 6.86
C LEU A 65 -22.75 -1.42 6.51
N PRO A 66 -21.49 -1.90 6.51
CA PRO A 66 -21.20 -3.30 6.28
C PRO A 66 -21.98 -4.12 7.31
N ARG A 67 -22.95 -4.89 6.81
CA ARG A 67 -23.71 -5.82 7.65
C ARG A 67 -22.67 -6.73 8.27
N ALA A 68 -22.56 -6.70 9.60
CA ALA A 68 -21.75 -7.66 10.32
C ALA A 68 -22.31 -9.04 9.95
N THR A 69 -21.71 -9.65 8.93
CA THR A 69 -21.92 -11.06 8.67
C THR A 69 -21.45 -11.69 9.95
N ALA A 70 -22.37 -12.31 10.68
CA ALA A 70 -22.02 -13.07 11.86
C ALA A 70 -21.05 -14.13 11.37
N THR A 71 -19.76 -13.83 11.40
CA THR A 71 -18.69 -14.76 11.15
C THR A 71 -18.89 -15.76 12.25
N ARG A 72 -19.53 -16.88 11.91
CA ARG A 72 -19.76 -18.02 12.77
C ARG A 72 -18.42 -18.29 13.42
N ALA A 73 -18.28 -17.92 14.69
CA ALA A 73 -17.03 -18.02 15.40
C ALA A 73 -16.49 -19.43 15.17
N PRO A 74 -15.26 -19.59 14.63
CA PRO A 74 -14.67 -20.91 14.49
C PRO A 74 -14.73 -21.57 15.87
N ARG A 75 -15.37 -22.74 15.90
CA ARG A 75 -15.53 -23.58 17.09
C ARG A 75 -14.17 -23.64 17.81
N PRO A 76 -14.08 -23.29 19.10
CA PRO A 76 -12.80 -23.25 19.80
C PRO A 76 -12.12 -24.61 19.68
N ALA A 77 -10.99 -24.63 18.96
CA ALA A 77 -10.12 -25.79 18.94
C ALA A 77 -9.54 -25.98 20.34
N ALA A 78 -9.54 -27.23 20.80
CA ALA A 78 -9.08 -27.64 22.11
C ALA A 78 -7.67 -27.08 22.43
N PRO A 79 -7.41 -26.70 23.70
CA PRO A 79 -6.12 -26.14 24.11
C PRO A 79 -5.01 -27.16 23.88
N ARG A 80 -4.09 -26.87 22.96
CA ARG A 80 -2.80 -27.55 22.89
C ARG A 80 -1.85 -26.86 23.87
N ALA A 81 -1.39 -27.64 24.85
CA ALA A 81 -0.37 -27.27 25.81
C ALA A 81 0.87 -26.70 25.08
N ARG A 82 1.23 -25.45 25.40
CA ARG A 82 2.53 -24.89 25.06
C ARG A 82 3.50 -25.22 26.18
N SER A 83 4.56 -25.93 25.81
CA SER A 83 5.79 -26.08 26.56
C SER A 83 6.43 -24.71 26.79
N CYS A 84 6.82 -24.50 28.03
CA CYS A 84 7.75 -23.48 28.49
C CYS A 84 9.18 -23.90 28.16
N ASP A 85 9.94 -23.04 27.47
CA ASP A 85 11.40 -22.97 27.54
C ASP A 85 11.78 -21.56 27.06
N GLY A 86 12.23 -20.67 27.95
CA GLY A 86 13.65 -20.37 28.17
C GLY A 86 14.07 -19.27 27.19
N GLY A 87 14.35 -18.02 27.57
CA GLY A 87 15.27 -17.57 28.62
C GLY A 87 16.52 -16.98 27.96
N ASN A 88 16.58 -15.65 27.81
CA ASN A 88 17.76 -14.78 27.81
C ASN A 88 17.30 -13.36 27.43
N ASP A 89 17.26 -12.37 28.31
CA ASP A 89 18.32 -11.75 29.15
C ASP A 89 19.24 -10.80 28.34
N ARG A 90 19.10 -9.51 28.69
CA ARG A 90 20.04 -8.37 28.61
C ARG A 90 20.48 -7.79 27.27
N GLY A 91 20.33 -6.46 27.19
CA GLY A 91 21.09 -5.60 26.28
C GLY A 91 20.70 -4.12 26.40
N ALA A 92 20.92 -3.52 27.57
CA ALA A 92 20.92 -2.08 27.76
C ALA A 92 22.28 -1.49 27.38
N VAL A 93 22.28 -0.46 26.52
CA VAL A 93 23.35 0.50 26.18
C VAL A 93 22.57 1.73 25.72
N ASP A 94 22.54 2.89 26.35
CA ASP A 94 23.52 3.75 27.02
C ASP A 94 24.77 4.05 26.20
N ALA A 95 24.81 5.28 25.65
CA ALA A 95 25.95 6.12 25.28
C ALA A 95 25.47 7.12 24.21
N THR A 96 25.20 8.38 24.55
CA THR A 96 26.21 9.47 24.63
C THR A 96 26.45 10.12 23.27
N GLU A 97 25.90 11.33 23.14
CA GLU A 97 26.32 12.40 22.23
C GLU A 97 27.85 12.50 22.10
N PRO A 98 28.32 12.96 20.94
CA PRO A 98 29.15 14.15 21.02
C PRO A 98 28.67 15.24 20.05
N ALA A 99 28.59 16.44 20.63
CA ALA A 99 28.49 17.71 19.95
C ALA A 99 29.60 17.86 18.90
N ALA A 100 29.21 18.03 17.64
CA ALA A 100 30.11 18.45 16.58
C ALA A 100 30.39 19.95 16.73
N ALA A 101 31.65 20.28 16.97
CA ALA A 101 32.16 21.65 16.97
C ALA A 101 32.04 22.29 15.57
N PRO A 102 31.80 23.61 15.48
CA PRO A 102 31.76 24.31 14.20
C PRO A 102 33.16 24.38 13.58
N VAL A 103 33.26 23.99 12.31
CA VAL A 103 34.48 24.11 11.50
C VAL A 103 34.57 25.56 11.02
N GLU A 104 35.54 26.33 11.54
CA GLU A 104 35.92 27.64 11.01
C GLU A 104 36.66 27.46 9.67
N LEU A 105 36.07 28.01 8.60
CA LEU A 105 36.73 28.18 7.31
C LEU A 105 37.75 29.33 7.38
N PRO A 106 38.97 29.19 6.85
CA PRO A 106 39.94 30.27 6.79
C PRO A 106 39.54 31.35 5.78
N ASP A 107 39.70 32.61 6.18
CA ASP A 107 39.47 33.81 5.37
C ASP A 107 40.35 33.85 4.10
N PRO A 108 39.79 34.15 2.92
CA PRO A 108 40.59 34.36 1.72
C PRO A 108 41.27 35.75 1.73
N GLU A 109 42.58 35.77 1.50
CA GLU A 109 43.38 36.99 1.36
C GLU A 109 42.94 37.86 0.15
N PRO A 110 42.99 39.20 0.27
CA PRO A 110 42.61 40.11 -0.82
C PRO A 110 43.69 40.20 -1.90
N GLY A 111 43.39 39.66 -3.09
CA GLY A 111 44.18 39.84 -4.30
C GLY A 111 43.99 41.22 -4.96
N PRO A 112 44.96 41.66 -5.80
CA PRO A 112 45.15 43.05 -6.19
C PRO A 112 44.11 43.55 -7.21
N ALA A 113 43.74 44.82 -7.01
CA ALA A 113 42.81 45.58 -7.84
C ALA A 113 43.27 45.70 -9.30
N VAL A 114 42.41 45.27 -10.21
CA VAL A 114 42.50 45.57 -11.65
C VAL A 114 41.31 46.42 -12.05
N SER A 115 41.62 47.47 -12.80
CA SER A 115 40.83 48.66 -13.07
C SER A 115 39.66 48.45 -14.04
N ARG A 116 38.51 49.02 -13.63
CA ARG A 116 37.39 49.57 -14.42
C ARG A 116 37.60 49.69 -15.93
N PHE A 117 36.91 48.80 -16.65
CA PHE A 117 36.15 49.00 -17.90
C PHE A 117 35.11 47.85 -17.91
N GLU A 118 33.79 47.97 -18.02
CA GLU A 118 32.82 49.06 -18.13
C GLU A 118 31.41 48.43 -17.84
N ASP A 119 31.01 48.45 -16.56
CA ASP A 119 29.66 48.67 -15.98
C ASP A 119 28.36 47.93 -16.43
N ASP A 120 28.37 46.90 -17.29
CA ASP A 120 27.13 46.13 -17.65
C ASP A 120 27.14 44.62 -17.27
N ASP A 121 28.24 44.11 -16.69
CA ASP A 121 28.37 42.71 -16.24
C ASP A 121 28.12 42.52 -14.72
N GLU A 122 27.89 43.61 -13.97
CA GLU A 122 27.49 43.54 -12.57
C GLU A 122 25.97 43.32 -12.52
N VAL A 123 25.55 42.09 -12.84
CA VAL A 123 24.15 41.66 -12.74
C VAL A 123 23.63 42.07 -11.37
N ASP A 124 22.65 42.98 -11.35
CA ASP A 124 22.02 43.44 -10.12
C ASP A 124 21.65 42.21 -9.28
N MET A 125 22.41 41.98 -8.20
CA MET A 125 22.20 40.84 -7.31
C MET A 125 20.93 41.04 -6.47
N ILE A 126 20.41 42.27 -6.41
CA ILE A 126 19.24 42.65 -5.61
C ILE A 126 17.97 41.89 -6.07
N PRO A 127 17.61 41.84 -7.37
CA PRO A 127 16.56 40.94 -7.88
C PRO A 127 16.83 39.45 -7.64
N LEU A 128 18.08 39.00 -7.77
CA LEU A 128 18.43 37.58 -7.59
C LEU A 128 18.28 37.13 -6.12
N ILE A 129 18.62 38.01 -5.18
CA ILE A 129 18.44 37.77 -3.74
C ILE A 129 16.94 37.67 -3.42
N ASP A 130 16.11 38.57 -3.92
CA ASP A 130 14.66 38.57 -3.64
C ASP A 130 13.97 37.32 -4.23
N ILE A 131 14.33 36.93 -5.46
CA ILE A 131 13.83 35.69 -6.09
C ILE A 131 14.25 34.45 -5.27
N SER A 132 15.51 34.40 -4.81
CA SER A 132 15.99 33.27 -4.00
C SER A 132 15.30 33.19 -2.62
N MET A 133 15.01 34.34 -2.00
CA MET A 133 14.29 34.41 -0.71
C MET A 133 12.84 33.94 -0.86
N VAL A 134 12.14 34.36 -1.91
CA VAL A 134 10.76 33.92 -2.18
C VAL A 134 10.71 32.41 -2.45
N LEU A 135 11.66 31.88 -3.23
CA LEU A 135 11.74 30.44 -3.48
C LEU A 135 12.02 29.64 -2.20
N LEU A 136 12.90 30.14 -1.33
CA LEU A 136 13.22 29.47 -0.07
C LEU A 136 12.01 29.43 0.87
N VAL A 137 11.28 30.54 1.02
CA VAL A 137 10.02 30.58 1.80
C VAL A 137 8.97 29.63 1.20
N PHE A 138 8.85 29.60 -0.13
CA PHE A 138 7.93 28.69 -0.82
C PHE A 138 8.28 27.21 -0.56
N PHE A 139 9.56 26.84 -0.61
CA PHE A 139 10.02 25.48 -0.28
C PHE A 139 9.80 25.11 1.19
N ILE A 140 10.02 26.04 2.13
CA ILE A 140 9.72 25.81 3.55
C ILE A 140 8.23 25.55 3.74
N ILE A 141 7.36 26.35 3.09
CA ILE A 141 5.91 26.15 3.16
C ILE A 141 5.49 24.81 2.56
N ILE A 142 6.05 24.41 1.40
CA ILE A 142 5.74 23.12 0.78
C ILE A 142 6.24 21.95 1.62
N GLN A 143 7.45 22.02 2.19
CA GLN A 143 7.96 20.96 3.06
C GLN A 143 7.14 20.84 4.35
N ALA A 144 6.77 21.96 4.96
CA ALA A 144 5.89 21.98 6.13
C ALA A 144 4.48 21.43 5.80
N ALA A 145 3.91 21.79 4.65
CA ALA A 145 2.62 21.28 4.22
C ALA A 145 2.66 19.79 3.81
N GLY A 146 3.75 19.35 3.18
CA GLY A 146 3.98 17.96 2.78
C GLY A 146 4.19 17.02 3.97
N ALA A 147 4.75 17.49 5.08
CA ALA A 147 4.90 16.72 6.32
C ALA A 147 3.59 16.57 7.12
N LEU A 148 2.62 17.46 6.91
CA LEU A 148 1.38 17.53 7.70
C LEU A 148 0.18 16.83 7.07
N ALA A 149 0.29 16.43 5.81
CA ALA A 149 -0.66 15.51 5.20
C ALA A 149 0.05 14.17 5.01
N PRO A 150 -0.03 13.21 5.96
CA PRO A 150 0.17 11.82 5.61
C PRO A 150 -0.85 11.54 4.51
N VAL A 151 -0.39 11.57 3.26
CA VAL A 151 -1.15 11.00 2.16
C VAL A 151 -1.31 9.57 2.60
N ASP A 152 -2.54 9.22 3.03
CA ASP A 152 -2.96 7.87 3.32
C ASP A 152 -2.88 7.13 1.99
N VAL A 153 -1.64 6.75 1.63
CA VAL A 153 -1.37 5.83 0.55
C VAL A 153 -2.10 4.60 1.03
N PRO A 154 -3.20 4.20 0.36
CA PRO A 154 -3.99 3.09 0.86
C PRO A 154 -3.01 1.95 1.06
N GLU A 155 -2.86 1.47 2.30
CA GLU A 155 -2.14 0.23 2.54
C GLU A 155 -2.68 -0.74 1.48
N MET A 156 -1.78 -1.38 0.73
CA MET A 156 -2.17 -2.39 -0.25
C MET A 156 -2.93 -3.50 0.50
N LYS A 157 -4.24 -3.31 0.70
CA LYS A 157 -5.14 -4.19 1.45
C LYS A 157 -5.28 -5.57 0.78
N TYR A 158 -4.68 -5.73 -0.40
CA TYR A 158 -4.60 -6.99 -1.13
C TYR A 158 -3.24 -7.69 -1.03
N ALA A 159 -2.28 -7.19 -0.23
CA ALA A 159 -0.99 -7.86 -0.03
C ALA A 159 -1.08 -9.09 0.91
N GLY A 160 -2.10 -9.19 1.77
CA GLY A 160 -2.02 -10.11 2.92
C GLY A 160 -2.96 -11.31 2.95
N GLN A 161 -4.11 -11.28 2.26
CA GLN A 161 -5.02 -12.42 2.26
C GLN A 161 -4.98 -13.06 0.88
N LEU A 162 -4.04 -13.99 0.69
CA LEU A 162 -4.25 -15.08 -0.26
C LEU A 162 -5.64 -15.62 0.07
N ARG A 163 -6.63 -15.35 -0.78
CA ARG A 163 -7.85 -16.13 -0.74
C ARG A 163 -7.39 -17.57 -0.83
N ASP A 164 -7.73 -18.36 0.19
CA ASP A 164 -7.52 -19.81 0.26
C ASP A 164 -8.44 -20.49 -0.76
N ASP A 165 -8.32 -20.10 -2.03
CA ASP A 165 -8.99 -20.76 -3.14
C ASP A 165 -8.22 -22.06 -3.40
N PRO A 166 -8.82 -23.24 -3.16
CA PRO A 166 -8.16 -24.52 -3.35
C PRO A 166 -7.79 -24.76 -4.82
N ASP A 167 -8.46 -24.08 -5.74
CA ASP A 167 -8.27 -24.20 -7.18
C ASP A 167 -7.31 -23.14 -7.74
N ALA A 168 -6.82 -22.20 -6.93
CA ALA A 168 -5.90 -21.16 -7.41
C ALA A 168 -4.54 -21.77 -7.72
N ILE A 169 -4.01 -21.51 -8.92
CA ILE A 169 -2.70 -22.03 -9.32
C ILE A 169 -1.66 -20.94 -9.08
N THR A 170 -0.60 -21.23 -8.34
CA THR A 170 0.50 -20.29 -8.12
C THR A 170 1.75 -20.79 -8.83
N ILE A 171 2.34 -19.91 -9.64
CA ILE A 171 3.66 -20.09 -10.25
C ILE A 171 4.65 -19.28 -9.44
N THR A 172 5.55 -19.94 -8.73
CA THR A 172 6.61 -19.29 -7.96
C THR A 172 7.86 -19.19 -8.84
N ILE A 173 8.45 -18.01 -8.88
CA ILE A 173 9.73 -17.74 -9.53
C ILE A 173 10.76 -17.58 -8.43
N GLU A 174 11.75 -18.46 -8.41
CA GLU A 174 12.81 -18.46 -7.43
C GLU A 174 14.19 -18.38 -8.10
N LYS A 175 15.14 -17.81 -7.38
CA LYS A 175 16.50 -17.63 -7.85
C LYS A 175 17.29 -18.91 -7.56
N LEU A 176 17.88 -19.52 -8.60
CA LEU A 176 18.82 -20.64 -8.44
C LEU A 176 20.23 -20.10 -8.20
N ASN A 177 20.70 -19.24 -9.11
CA ASN A 177 22.00 -18.59 -9.07
C ASN A 177 21.86 -17.09 -9.38
N ALA A 178 22.96 -16.34 -9.48
CA ALA A 178 22.95 -14.92 -9.84
C ALA A 178 22.17 -14.63 -11.15
N GLU A 179 22.25 -15.53 -12.13
CA GLU A 179 21.71 -15.35 -13.48
C GLU A 179 20.56 -16.30 -13.82
N SER A 180 20.45 -17.43 -13.12
CA SER A 180 19.46 -18.47 -13.39
C SER A 180 18.33 -18.48 -12.37
N VAL A 181 17.12 -18.68 -12.88
CA VAL A 181 15.89 -18.76 -12.12
C VAL A 181 15.23 -20.10 -12.40
N TYR A 182 14.44 -20.60 -11.46
CA TYR A 182 13.58 -21.75 -11.67
C TYR A 182 12.13 -21.40 -11.33
N TYR A 183 11.23 -22.17 -11.91
CA TYR A 183 9.80 -22.00 -11.78
C TYR A 183 9.23 -23.22 -11.05
N SER A 184 8.31 -23.00 -10.12
CA SER A 184 7.55 -24.08 -9.49
C SER A 184 6.05 -23.80 -9.61
N VAL A 185 5.29 -24.82 -10.01
CA VAL A 185 3.84 -24.70 -10.20
C VAL A 185 3.12 -25.49 -9.10
N ARG A 186 2.38 -24.79 -8.25
CA ARG A 186 1.57 -25.37 -7.18
C ARG A 186 0.08 -25.09 -7.38
N VAL A 187 -0.77 -26.00 -6.92
CA VAL A 187 -2.23 -25.88 -6.99
C VAL A 187 -2.78 -25.75 -5.57
N GLY A 188 -3.49 -24.65 -5.31
CA GLY A 188 -4.07 -24.31 -4.02
C GLY A 188 -3.00 -24.15 -2.93
N PRO A 189 -3.31 -24.56 -1.69
CA PRO A 189 -2.38 -24.51 -0.55
C PRO A 189 -1.38 -25.67 -0.52
N SER A 190 -1.45 -26.61 -1.47
CA SER A 190 -0.58 -27.78 -1.50
C SER A 190 0.83 -27.41 -1.96
N ALA A 191 1.84 -28.11 -1.43
CA ALA A 191 3.21 -28.00 -1.92
C ALA A 191 3.29 -28.38 -3.40
N ALA A 192 4.28 -27.82 -4.11
CA ALA A 192 4.52 -28.19 -5.50
C ALA A 192 4.85 -29.69 -5.60
N LEU A 193 4.31 -30.34 -6.62
CA LEU A 193 4.68 -31.72 -6.94
C LEU A 193 6.14 -31.75 -7.40
N PRO A 194 6.94 -32.77 -7.08
CA PRO A 194 8.35 -32.86 -7.51
C PRO A 194 8.54 -32.79 -9.03
N SER A 195 7.54 -33.21 -9.81
CA SER A 195 7.54 -33.12 -11.28
C SER A 195 7.27 -31.71 -11.81
N ARG A 196 6.74 -30.82 -10.97
CA ARG A 196 6.37 -29.43 -11.30
C ARG A 196 7.21 -28.42 -10.51
N ASP A 197 8.23 -28.90 -9.82
CA ASP A 197 9.19 -28.12 -9.08
C ASP A 197 10.49 -27.98 -9.87
N LEU A 198 11.26 -26.93 -9.61
CA LEU A 198 12.57 -26.68 -10.25
C LEU A 198 12.57 -26.67 -11.80
N LEU A 199 11.53 -26.12 -12.42
CA LEU A 199 11.45 -26.03 -13.88
C LEU A 199 12.40 -24.93 -14.40
N PRO A 200 13.29 -25.20 -15.37
CA PRO A 200 14.34 -24.25 -15.76
C PRO A 200 13.87 -23.13 -16.70
N THR A 201 12.77 -23.32 -17.42
CA THR A 201 12.29 -22.38 -18.45
C THR A 201 10.83 -22.00 -18.24
N PRO A 202 10.41 -20.81 -18.68
CA PRO A 202 9.02 -20.39 -18.58
C PRO A 202 8.09 -21.31 -19.39
N GLU A 203 8.54 -21.84 -20.53
CA GLU A 203 7.74 -22.77 -21.35
C GLU A 203 7.45 -24.07 -20.60
N ALA A 204 8.43 -24.59 -19.86
CA ALA A 204 8.24 -25.77 -19.01
C ALA A 204 7.21 -25.49 -17.90
N ALA A 205 7.22 -24.28 -17.33
CA ALA A 205 6.21 -23.85 -16.36
C ALA A 205 4.80 -23.79 -16.98
N ILE A 206 4.67 -23.29 -18.21
CA ILE A 206 3.40 -23.28 -18.94
C ILE A 206 2.92 -24.70 -19.28
N GLN A 207 3.83 -25.61 -19.62
CA GLN A 207 3.47 -27.01 -19.86
C GLN A 207 2.95 -27.67 -18.57
N ALA A 208 3.63 -27.49 -17.45
CA ALA A 208 3.19 -27.97 -16.14
C ALA A 208 1.85 -27.34 -15.71
N LEU A 209 1.64 -26.06 -16.04
CA LEU A 209 0.36 -25.37 -15.84
C LEU A 209 -0.76 -26.01 -16.68
N ASN A 210 -0.53 -26.27 -17.97
CA ASN A 210 -1.53 -26.91 -18.83
C ASN A 210 -1.89 -28.33 -18.35
N GLU A 211 -0.91 -29.07 -17.84
CA GLU A 211 -1.15 -30.36 -17.20
C GLU A 211 -2.05 -30.20 -15.95
N ALA A 212 -1.76 -29.22 -15.10
CA ALA A 212 -2.58 -28.92 -13.92
C ALA A 212 -4.01 -28.48 -14.29
N LEU A 213 -4.17 -27.76 -15.40
CA LEU A 213 -5.46 -27.28 -15.90
C LEU A 213 -6.33 -28.41 -16.48
N SER A 214 -5.75 -29.52 -16.92
CA SER A 214 -6.49 -30.61 -17.57
C SER A 214 -7.59 -31.24 -16.70
N GLY A 215 -7.50 -31.12 -15.37
CA GLY A 215 -8.51 -31.61 -14.43
C GLY A 215 -9.51 -30.56 -13.91
N VAL A 216 -9.37 -29.29 -14.29
CA VAL A 216 -10.15 -28.20 -13.66
C VAL A 216 -11.35 -27.84 -14.54
N THR A 217 -12.57 -27.96 -13.97
CA THR A 217 -13.81 -27.65 -14.70
C THR A 217 -14.04 -26.14 -14.86
N ARG A 218 -13.49 -25.32 -13.96
CA ARG A 218 -13.65 -23.86 -13.93
C ARG A 218 -12.32 -23.19 -14.24
N PRO A 219 -12.27 -22.13 -15.05
CA PRO A 219 -11.05 -21.38 -15.30
C PRO A 219 -10.47 -20.84 -13.97
N PRO A 220 -9.30 -21.33 -13.51
CA PRO A 220 -8.76 -20.89 -12.24
C PRO A 220 -8.07 -19.53 -12.37
N GLU A 221 -7.83 -18.90 -11.23
CA GLU A 221 -6.93 -17.76 -11.12
C GLU A 221 -5.48 -18.25 -11.11
N VAL A 222 -4.62 -17.61 -11.92
CA VAL A 222 -3.19 -17.89 -11.94
C VAL A 222 -2.43 -16.75 -11.26
N ARG A 223 -1.70 -17.08 -10.20
CA ARG A 223 -0.89 -16.15 -9.41
C ARG A 223 0.58 -16.33 -9.77
N ILE A 224 1.31 -15.24 -9.97
CA ILE A 224 2.76 -15.24 -10.16
C ILE A 224 3.37 -14.70 -8.87
N ALA A 225 4.04 -15.58 -8.13
CA ALA A 225 4.78 -15.25 -6.92
C ALA A 225 6.25 -15.05 -7.29
N CYS A 226 6.80 -13.87 -7.05
CA CYS A 226 8.19 -13.55 -7.39
C CYS A 226 8.88 -12.92 -6.18
N ARG A 227 10.14 -13.27 -5.92
CA ARG A 227 10.94 -12.59 -4.88
C ARG A 227 11.35 -11.18 -5.33
N LYS A 228 11.59 -10.28 -4.37
CA LYS A 228 11.92 -8.87 -4.63
C LYS A 228 13.26 -8.66 -5.33
N ASP A 229 14.19 -9.60 -5.18
CA ASP A 229 15.55 -9.58 -5.74
C ASP A 229 15.63 -10.08 -7.19
N LEU A 230 14.51 -10.54 -7.76
CA LEU A 230 14.48 -11.07 -9.12
C LEU A 230 14.34 -9.98 -10.19
N PRO A 231 14.98 -10.13 -11.36
CA PRO A 231 14.78 -9.23 -12.49
C PRO A 231 13.30 -9.21 -12.92
N ARG A 232 12.76 -8.01 -13.11
CA ARG A 232 11.36 -7.81 -13.54
C ARG A 232 11.07 -8.46 -14.91
N GLU A 233 12.09 -8.58 -15.75
CA GLU A 233 12.02 -9.19 -17.08
C GLU A 233 11.40 -10.59 -17.06
N ARG A 234 11.79 -11.44 -16.08
CA ARG A 234 11.28 -12.81 -15.95
C ARG A 234 9.77 -12.87 -15.69
N VAL A 235 9.24 -11.89 -14.96
CA VAL A 235 7.79 -11.78 -14.71
C VAL A 235 7.06 -11.36 -15.97
N TYR A 236 7.64 -10.46 -16.78
CA TYR A 236 7.05 -10.04 -18.05
C TYR A 236 7.04 -11.14 -19.10
N GLU A 237 8.13 -11.92 -19.20
CA GLU A 237 8.21 -13.10 -20.07
C GLU A 237 7.08 -14.09 -19.75
N LEU A 238 6.96 -14.50 -18.48
CA LEU A 238 5.92 -15.43 -18.06
C LEU A 238 4.51 -14.86 -18.30
N ARG A 239 4.30 -13.57 -18.03
CA ARG A 239 3.01 -12.90 -18.28
C ARG A 239 2.64 -12.90 -19.76
N ARG A 240 3.62 -12.71 -20.66
CA ARG A 240 3.42 -12.75 -22.11
C ARG A 240 2.94 -14.13 -22.56
N GLU A 241 3.54 -15.20 -22.02
CA GLU A 241 3.16 -16.57 -22.33
C GLU A 241 1.79 -16.99 -21.73
N LEU A 242 1.36 -16.36 -20.61
CA LEU A 242 0.02 -16.58 -20.02
C LEU A 242 -1.11 -15.82 -20.73
N GLU A 243 -0.80 -14.73 -21.43
CA GLU A 243 -1.79 -13.92 -22.15
C GLU A 243 -2.64 -14.71 -23.18
N PRO A 244 -2.08 -15.61 -24.02
CA PRO A 244 -2.89 -16.42 -24.92
C PRO A 244 -3.85 -17.37 -24.18
N LEU A 245 -3.45 -17.92 -23.03
CA LEU A 245 -4.33 -18.79 -22.22
C LEU A 245 -5.49 -17.99 -21.63
N ARG A 246 -5.24 -16.74 -21.21
CA ARG A 246 -6.27 -15.82 -20.73
C ARG A 246 -7.23 -15.44 -21.85
N LYS A 247 -6.73 -15.13 -23.05
CA LYS A 247 -7.57 -14.80 -24.22
C LYS A 247 -8.46 -15.96 -24.65
N LYS A 248 -7.98 -17.20 -24.48
CA LYS A 248 -8.77 -18.42 -24.73
C LYS A 248 -9.81 -18.71 -23.64
N GLY A 249 -9.82 -17.95 -22.54
CA GLY A 249 -10.72 -18.19 -21.40
C GLY A 249 -10.37 -19.43 -20.58
N ILE A 250 -9.16 -19.97 -20.74
CA ILE A 250 -8.68 -21.14 -19.98
C ILE A 250 -8.35 -20.73 -18.54
N ILE A 251 -7.88 -19.50 -18.35
CA ILE A 251 -7.58 -18.90 -17.04
C ILE A 251 -8.40 -17.62 -16.89
N ASN A 252 -8.91 -17.37 -15.68
CA ASN A 252 -9.80 -16.24 -15.43
C ASN A 252 -9.01 -14.93 -15.29
N SER A 253 -7.98 -14.95 -14.44
CA SER A 253 -7.18 -13.77 -14.10
C SER A 253 -5.71 -14.14 -13.90
N THR A 254 -4.84 -13.14 -14.08
CA THR A 254 -3.40 -13.23 -13.83
C THR A 254 -3.02 -12.14 -12.84
N VAL A 255 -2.49 -12.53 -11.68
CA VAL A 255 -2.10 -11.60 -10.61
C VAL A 255 -0.62 -11.82 -10.29
N ALA A 256 0.19 -10.77 -10.36
CA ALA A 256 1.60 -10.84 -9.97
C ALA A 256 1.77 -10.24 -8.57
N THR A 257 2.41 -10.99 -7.69
CA THR A 257 2.65 -10.61 -6.29
C THR A 257 4.12 -10.78 -5.97
N VAL A 258 4.68 -9.79 -5.26
CA VAL A 258 6.04 -9.88 -4.72
C VAL A 258 5.95 -10.59 -3.38
N VAL A 259 6.61 -11.74 -3.27
CA VAL A 259 6.70 -12.50 -2.00
C VAL A 259 7.95 -12.05 -1.28
N GLU A 260 7.77 -11.41 -0.14
CA GLU A 260 8.85 -11.18 0.82
C GLU A 260 9.00 -12.46 1.64
N ALA A 261 10.07 -13.22 1.39
CA ALA A 261 10.40 -14.36 2.24
C ALA A 261 10.73 -13.83 3.65
N PRO A 262 10.26 -14.49 4.73
CA PRO A 262 10.71 -14.16 6.07
C PRO A 262 12.23 -14.33 6.11
N ASN A 263 12.95 -13.28 6.50
CA ASN A 263 14.40 -13.33 6.67
C ASN A 263 14.71 -14.49 7.63
N GLN A 264 15.32 -15.56 7.10
CA GLN A 264 15.86 -16.67 7.90
C GLN A 264 17.25 -16.32 8.43
#